data_AF-A0A951VB82-F1
#
_entry.id   AF-A0A951VB82-F1
#
_cell.length_a   1.000
_cell.length_b   1.000
_cell.length_c   1.000
_cell.angle_alpha   90.00
_cell.angle_beta   90.00
_cell.angle_gamma   90.00
#
_symmetry.space_group_name_H-M   'P 1'
#
loop_
_entity.id
_entity.type
_entity.pdbx_description
1 polymer ?
#
loop_
_entity_poly.entity_id
_entity_poly.type
_entity_poly.pdbx_seq_one_letter_code
_entity_poly.pdbx_strand_id
1 'polypeptide(L)' 'NNPEPVQLELSKYTEGWEGAREAVEVLTGKRHTAFDNWTIPAKTAEVFELM' A
#
# COMPACT_ATOMS: atom_id res chain seq x y z
N ASN A 1 -13.75 0.89 -6.39
CA ASN A 1 -14.15 1.93 -7.35
C ASN A 1 -14.72 3.13 -6.61
N ASN A 2 -13.98 3.65 -5.62
CA ASN A 2 -14.41 4.81 -4.84
C ASN A 2 -14.11 6.09 -5.65
N PRO A 3 -15.03 7.06 -5.69
CA PRO A 3 -14.84 8.31 -6.42
C PRO A 3 -13.88 9.28 -5.69
N GLU A 4 -13.62 9.04 -4.40
CA GLU A 4 -12.71 9.82 -3.57
C GLU A 4 -11.52 8.96 -3.13
N PRO A 5 -10.37 9.59 -2.79
CA PRO A 5 -9.27 8.88 -2.17
C PRO A 5 -9.69 8.24 -0.86
N VAL A 6 -9.12 7.07 -0.56
CA VAL A 6 -9.43 6.31 0.66
C VAL A 6 -8.16 6.20 1.49
N GLN A 7 -8.26 6.58 2.76
CA GLN A 7 -7.21 6.29 3.73
C GLN A 7 -7.42 4.89 4.32
N LEU A 8 -6.36 4.10 4.31
CA LEU A 8 -6.32 2.78 4.90
C LEU A 8 -5.22 2.70 5.94
N GLU A 9 -5.59 2.14 7.08
CA GLU A 9 -4.65 1.74 8.11
C GLU A 9 -4.21 0.30 7.82
N LEU A 10 -3.07 0.15 7.15
CA LEU A 10 -2.54 -1.14 6.70
C LEU A 10 -2.05 -2.03 7.84
N SER A 11 -1.85 -1.47 9.04
CA SER A 11 -1.56 -2.21 10.28
C SER A 11 -2.61 -3.31 10.57
N LYS A 12 -3.86 -3.10 10.14
CA LYS A 12 -4.97 -4.05 10.29
C LYS A 12 -4.85 -5.28 9.38
N TYR A 13 -3.98 -5.22 8.39
CA TYR A 13 -3.73 -6.30 7.42
C TYR A 13 -2.32 -6.90 7.59
N THR A 14 -1.72 -6.76 8.77
CA THR A 14 -0.37 -7.25 9.11
C THR A 14 -0.15 -8.73 8.84
N GLU A 15 -1.19 -9.55 8.95
CA GLU A 15 -1.14 -10.98 8.58
C GLU A 15 -0.78 -11.18 7.09
N GLY A 16 -1.17 -10.26 6.21
CA GLY A 16 -0.85 -10.31 4.78
C GLY A 16 0.53 -9.79 4.41
N TRP A 17 1.25 -9.18 5.37
CA TRP A 17 2.56 -8.57 5.14
C TRP A 17 3.74 -9.40 5.66
N GLU A 18 3.49 -10.44 6.47
CA GLU A 18 4.51 -11.33 7.08
C GLU A 18 5.70 -10.59 7.76
N GLY A 19 5.50 -9.37 8.24
CA GLY A 19 6.54 -8.56 8.87
C GLY A 19 7.44 -7.79 7.90
N ALA A 20 7.12 -7.75 6.60
CA ALA A 20 7.74 -6.89 5.62
C ALA A 20 7.73 -5.43 6.10
N ARG A 21 8.86 -4.75 5.95
CA ARG A 21 9.04 -3.33 6.33
C ARG A 21 9.27 -2.44 5.13
N GLU A 22 9.50 -3.05 3.98
CA GLU A 22 9.67 -2.37 2.71
C GLU A 22 8.67 -2.91 1.70
N ALA A 23 8.18 -2.01 0.85
CA ALA A 23 7.35 -2.35 -0.28
C ALA A 23 7.82 -1.55 -1.51
N VAL A 24 7.77 -2.17 -2.68
CA VAL A 24 8.04 -1.50 -3.95
C VAL A 24 6.76 -1.45 -4.75
N GLU A 25 6.35 -0.25 -5.15
CA GLU A 25 5.22 -0.06 -6.05
C GLU A 25 5.61 -0.58 -7.44
N VAL A 26 4.90 -1.60 -7.92
CA VAL A 26 5.26 -2.30 -9.17
C VAL A 26 5.18 -1.38 -10.39
N LEU A 27 4.23 -0.44 -10.39
CA LEU A 27 3.98 0.43 -11.56
C LEU A 27 5.01 1.55 -11.71
N THR A 28 5.59 2.03 -10.62
CA THR A 28 6.51 3.17 -10.61
C THR A 28 7.94 2.81 -10.21
N GLY A 29 8.14 1.63 -9.62
CA GLY A 29 9.41 1.21 -9.00
C GLY A 29 9.72 1.97 -7.71
N LYS A 30 8.79 2.78 -7.19
CA LYS A 30 9.02 3.58 -5.99
C LYS A 30 9.06 2.69 -4.76
N ARG A 31 10.08 2.89 -3.93
CA ARG A 31 10.26 2.16 -2.66
C ARG A 31 9.64 2.91 -1.49
N HIS A 32 8.98 2.18 -0.61
CA HIS A 32 8.31 2.65 0.58
C HIS A 32 8.81 1.87 1.80
N THR A 33 9.35 2.57 2.79
CA THR A 33 9.86 2.00 4.06
C THR A 33 8.88 2.16 5.23
N ALA A 34 7.76 2.83 4.98
CA ALA A 34 6.66 3.01 5.90
C ALA A 34 5.36 2.96 5.09
N PHE A 35 4.54 1.95 5.34
CA PHE A 35 3.26 1.77 4.63
C PHE A 35 2.09 1.47 5.57
N ASP A 36 2.27 1.58 6.90
CA ASP A 36 1.19 1.35 7.88
C ASP A 36 -0.04 2.22 7.65
N ASN A 37 0.12 3.38 7.04
CA ASN A 37 -0.97 4.24 6.61
C ASN A 37 -0.80 4.55 5.12
N TRP A 38 -1.83 4.25 4.35
CA TRP A 38 -1.80 4.42 2.90
C TRP A 38 -3.02 5.19 2.40
N THR A 39 -2.82 6.04 1.40
CA THR A 39 -3.93 6.73 0.73
C THR A 39 -4.02 6.20 -0.68
N ILE A 40 -5.07 5.42 -0.96
CA ILE A 40 -5.36 4.96 -2.31
C ILE A 40 -6.09 6.09 -3.05
N PRO A 41 -5.56 6.58 -4.19
CA PRO A 41 -6.24 7.60 -4.98
C PRO A 41 -7.63 7.17 -5.50
N ALA A 42 -8.44 8.15 -5.88
CA ALA A 42 -9.76 7.88 -6.44
C ALA A 42 -9.66 7.01 -7.70
N LYS A 43 -10.50 5.96 -7.77
CA LYS A 43 -10.60 5.04 -8.92
C LYS A 43 -9.29 4.39 -9.36
N THR A 44 -8.31 4.24 -8.48
CA THR A 44 -7.06 3.54 -8.78
C THR A 44 -6.97 2.17 -8.10
N ALA A 45 -6.00 1.39 -8.56
CA ALA A 45 -5.48 0.21 -7.87
C ALA A 45 -3.95 0.32 -7.87
N GLU A 46 -3.33 -0.03 -6.75
CA GLU A 46 -1.89 -0.05 -6.58
C GLU A 46 -1.46 -1.48 -6.25
N VAL A 47 -0.29 -1.87 -6.76
CA VAL A 47 0.27 -3.21 -6.57
C VAL A 47 1.66 -3.04 -5.97
N PHE A 48 1.91 -3.76 -4.88
CA PHE A 48 3.15 -3.72 -4.15
C PHE A 48 3.81 -5.09 -4.12
N GLU A 49 5.12 -5.11 -4.33
CA GLU A 49 5.98 -6.25 -4.00
C GLU A 49 6.59 -6.01 -2.61
N LEU A 50 6.48 -7.01 -1.74
CA LEU A 50 6.92 -6.92 -0.34
C LEU A 50 8.35 -7.45 -0.20
N MET A 51 9.15 -6.80 0.66
CA MET A 51 10.54 -7.20 0.96
C MET A 51 10.85 -7.25 2.45
#